data_AF-A0A059LC52-F1
#
_entry.id   AF-A0A059LC52-F1
#
_cell.length_a   1.000
_cell.length_b   1.000
_cell.length_c   1.000
_cell.angle_alpha   90.00
_cell.angle_beta   90.00
_cell.angle_gamma   90.00
#
_symmetry.space_group_name_H-M   'P 1'
#
loop_
_entity.id
_entity.type
_entity.pdbx_description
1 polymer ?
#
loop_
_entity_poly.entity_id
_entity_poly.type
_entity_poly.pdbx_seq_one_letter_code
_entity_poly.pdbx_strand_id
1 'polypeptide(L)'
;MEPQVAALVREYRGFLRDLKAPEKRNIVALTEIARDALQTAPRAARGLSEAMLQRALEAPPAHKLAALYLMDSSCKLVGDPLKAHLVPLLPEAFAATWQASGPDTWRALQKLAGTWRGVV
;
A
#
# COMPACT_ATOMS: atom_id res chain seq x y z
N MET A 1 -3.36 -0.32 -21.49
CA MET A 1 -2.40 -0.98 -20.56
C MET A 1 -1.90 -2.23 -21.26
N GLU A 2 -0.60 -2.40 -21.40
CA GLU A 2 0.01 -3.60 -21.99
C GLU A 2 -0.53 -4.87 -21.31
N PRO A 3 -0.82 -5.97 -22.04
CA PRO A 3 -1.41 -7.18 -21.48
C PRO A 3 -0.63 -7.74 -20.29
N GLN A 4 0.70 -7.66 -20.33
CA GLN A 4 1.59 -8.12 -19.26
C GLN A 4 1.48 -7.26 -17.99
N VAL A 5 1.40 -5.94 -18.12
CA VAL A 5 1.21 -5.01 -16.98
C VAL A 5 -0.15 -5.26 -16.32
N ALA A 6 -1.19 -5.47 -17.12
CA ALA A 6 -2.53 -5.75 -16.63
C ALA A 6 -2.58 -7.08 -15.84
N ALA A 7 -1.89 -8.12 -16.35
CA ALA A 7 -1.81 -9.41 -15.69
C ALA A 7 -1.11 -9.31 -14.34
N LEU A 8 0.02 -8.60 -14.28
CA LEU A 8 0.78 -8.37 -13.06
C LEU A 8 -0.06 -7.65 -12.00
N VAL A 9 -0.73 -6.55 -12.37
CA VAL A 9 -1.56 -5.80 -11.44
C VAL A 9 -2.74 -6.64 -10.93
N ARG A 10 -3.33 -7.48 -11.79
CA ARG A 10 -4.41 -8.40 -11.41
C ARG A 10 -3.94 -9.45 -10.42
N GLU A 11 -2.76 -10.03 -10.64
CA GLU A 11 -2.14 -11.00 -9.72
C GLU A 11 -1.84 -10.33 -8.37
N TYR A 12 -1.25 -9.13 -8.39
CA TYR A 12 -0.98 -8.36 -7.18
C TYR A 12 -2.25 -8.08 -6.37
N ARG A 13 -3.37 -7.76 -7.03
CA ARG A 13 -4.69 -7.63 -6.39
C ARG A 13 -5.19 -8.93 -5.75
N GLY A 14 -4.75 -10.10 -6.25
CA GLY A 14 -4.92 -11.38 -5.57
C GLY A 14 -4.27 -11.36 -4.19
N PHE A 15 -2.97 -11.15 -4.15
CA PHE A 15 -2.22 -11.14 -2.88
C PHE A 15 -2.69 -10.06 -1.90
N LEU A 16 -3.11 -8.89 -2.38
CA LEU A 16 -3.68 -7.82 -1.53
C LEU A 16 -4.96 -8.25 -0.81
N ARG A 17 -5.78 -9.14 -1.41
CA ARG A 17 -7.01 -9.64 -0.77
C ARG A 17 -6.70 -10.56 0.41
N ASP A 18 -5.57 -11.24 0.37
CA ASP A 18 -5.10 -12.13 1.44
C ASP A 18 -4.42 -11.38 2.59
N LEU A 19 -4.07 -10.10 2.39
CA LEU A 19 -3.55 -9.24 3.44
C LEU A 19 -4.65 -8.84 4.44
N LYS A 20 -4.78 -9.62 5.51
CA LYS A 20 -5.82 -9.46 6.54
C LYS A 20 -5.32 -8.79 7.82
N ALA A 21 -4.06 -8.95 8.16
CA ALA A 21 -3.48 -8.43 9.40
C ALA A 21 -2.16 -7.68 9.12
N PRO A 22 -1.79 -6.70 9.97
CA PRO A 22 -0.56 -5.91 9.82
C PRO A 22 0.69 -6.72 10.22
N GLU A 23 0.82 -7.94 9.72
CA GLU A 23 1.94 -8.82 9.97
C GLU A 23 3.14 -8.41 9.12
N LYS A 24 4.28 -8.16 9.77
CA LYS A 24 5.52 -7.73 9.11
C LYS A 24 5.90 -8.63 7.94
N ARG A 25 5.77 -9.96 8.09
CA ARG A 25 6.12 -10.93 7.04
C ARG A 25 5.32 -10.71 5.75
N ASN A 26 4.01 -10.50 5.87
CA ASN A 26 3.12 -10.34 4.71
C ASN A 26 3.31 -8.96 4.06
N ILE A 27 3.52 -7.92 4.87
CA ILE A 27 3.85 -6.58 4.37
C ILE A 27 5.15 -6.61 3.58
N VAL A 28 6.22 -7.18 4.15
CA VAL A 28 7.52 -7.28 3.46
C VAL A 28 7.37 -8.08 2.16
N ALA A 29 6.72 -9.25 2.20
CA ALA A 29 6.53 -10.06 0.99
C ALA A 29 5.82 -9.28 -0.13
N LEU A 30 4.75 -8.55 0.18
CA LEU A 30 4.02 -7.74 -0.80
C LEU A 30 4.80 -6.52 -1.29
N THR A 31 5.66 -5.94 -0.44
CA THR A 31 6.59 -4.88 -0.84
C THR A 31 7.64 -5.40 -1.82
N GLU A 32 8.22 -6.58 -1.56
CA GLU A 32 9.18 -7.23 -2.45
C GLU A 32 8.53 -7.59 -3.80
N ILE A 33 7.33 -8.18 -3.80
CA ILE A 33 6.59 -8.47 -5.03
C ILE A 33 6.37 -7.20 -5.87
N ALA A 34 6.02 -6.08 -5.22
CA ALA A 34 5.88 -4.80 -5.93
C ALA A 34 7.21 -4.28 -6.49
N ARG A 35 8.34 -4.50 -5.77
CA ARG A 35 9.67 -4.14 -6.25
C ARG A 35 10.05 -4.96 -7.48
N ASP A 36 9.92 -6.28 -7.41
CA ASP A 36 10.29 -7.21 -8.49
C ASP A 36 9.43 -6.97 -9.74
N ALA A 37 8.14 -6.68 -9.53
CA ALA A 37 7.24 -6.26 -10.61
C ALA A 37 7.75 -5.04 -11.37
N LEU A 38 8.30 -4.05 -10.66
CA LEU A 38 8.76 -2.81 -11.27
C LEU A 38 10.13 -2.93 -11.93
N GLN A 39 10.94 -3.92 -11.55
CA GLN A 39 12.16 -4.24 -12.28
C GLN A 39 11.87 -4.71 -13.71
N THR A 40 10.79 -5.47 -13.88
CA THR A 40 10.41 -6.04 -15.18
C THR A 40 9.40 -5.18 -15.95
N ALA A 41 8.57 -4.43 -15.23
CA ALA A 41 7.52 -3.60 -15.81
C ALA A 41 7.37 -2.26 -15.04
N PRO A 42 8.27 -1.28 -15.22
CA PRO A 42 8.20 0.02 -14.53
C PRO A 42 6.87 0.76 -14.72
N ARG A 43 6.21 0.56 -15.87
CA ARG A 43 4.88 1.13 -16.18
C ARG A 43 3.75 0.58 -15.31
N ALA A 44 3.99 -0.48 -14.54
CA ALA A 44 3.02 -1.03 -13.59
C ALA A 44 2.83 -0.16 -12.34
N ALA A 45 3.73 0.80 -12.07
CA ALA A 45 3.73 1.60 -10.84
C ALA A 45 2.37 2.23 -10.52
N ARG A 46 1.75 2.87 -11.52
CA ARG A 46 0.40 3.45 -11.38
C ARG A 46 -0.65 2.40 -11.02
N GLY A 47 -0.65 1.25 -11.70
CA GLY A 47 -1.63 0.20 -11.45
C GLY A 47 -1.45 -0.48 -10.08
N LEU A 48 -0.20 -0.62 -9.62
CA LEU A 48 0.12 -1.14 -8.29
C LEU A 48 -0.30 -0.16 -7.19
N SER A 49 0.00 1.14 -7.34
CA SER A 49 -0.42 2.16 -6.38
C SER A 49 -1.93 2.29 -6.28
N GLU A 50 -2.64 2.26 -7.42
CA GLU A 50 -4.11 2.28 -7.46
C GLU A 50 -4.69 1.01 -6.79
N ALA A 51 -4.07 -0.15 -6.98
CA ALA A 51 -4.50 -1.38 -6.33
C ALA A 51 -4.33 -1.34 -4.80
N MET A 52 -3.21 -0.79 -4.32
CA MET A 52 -2.96 -0.61 -2.88
C MET A 52 -3.95 0.38 -2.26
N LEU A 53 -4.20 1.53 -2.89
CA LEU A 53 -5.19 2.50 -2.44
C LEU A 53 -6.58 1.86 -2.38
N GLN A 54 -7.00 1.19 -3.46
CA GLN A 54 -8.30 0.53 -3.49
C GLN A 54 -8.44 -0.47 -2.33
N ARG A 55 -7.38 -1.22 -2.02
CA ARG A 55 -7.39 -2.10 -0.84
C ARG A 55 -7.56 -1.31 0.46
N ALA A 56 -6.88 -0.20 0.66
CA ALA A 56 -7.06 0.65 1.84
C ALA A 56 -8.47 1.25 1.94
N LEU A 57 -9.11 1.56 0.82
CA LEU A 57 -10.46 2.13 0.77
C LEU A 57 -11.58 1.08 0.96
N GLU A 58 -11.45 -0.09 0.37
CA GLU A 58 -12.55 -1.08 0.28
C GLU A 58 -12.42 -2.24 1.26
N ALA A 59 -11.25 -2.44 1.88
CA ALA A 59 -11.09 -3.51 2.85
C ALA A 59 -12.03 -3.36 4.06
N PRO A 60 -12.48 -4.46 4.67
CA PRO A 60 -13.11 -4.44 5.99
C PRO A 60 -12.27 -3.63 6.99
N PRO A 61 -12.89 -2.93 7.95
CA PRO A 61 -12.19 -2.06 8.91
C PRO A 61 -10.94 -2.69 9.55
N ALA A 62 -11.04 -3.96 9.96
CA ALA A 62 -9.96 -4.70 10.60
C ALA A 62 -8.70 -4.91 9.72
N HIS A 63 -8.82 -4.74 8.40
CA HIS A 63 -7.75 -5.03 7.44
C HIS A 63 -7.12 -3.74 6.85
N LYS A 64 -7.77 -2.58 7.02
CA LYS A 64 -7.31 -1.30 6.44
C LYS A 64 -5.94 -0.88 6.94
N LEU A 65 -5.63 -1.12 8.22
CA LEU A 65 -4.32 -0.82 8.79
C LEU A 65 -3.18 -1.57 8.08
N ALA A 66 -3.41 -2.83 7.72
CA ALA A 66 -2.42 -3.63 7.01
C ALA A 66 -2.14 -3.06 5.61
N ALA A 67 -3.18 -2.61 4.90
CA ALA A 67 -3.05 -1.97 3.60
C ALA A 67 -2.28 -0.64 3.68
N LEU A 68 -2.58 0.18 4.69
CA LEU A 68 -1.86 1.43 4.91
C LEU A 68 -0.38 1.21 5.24
N TYR A 69 -0.06 0.21 6.05
CA TYR A 69 1.33 -0.16 6.36
C TYR A 69 2.08 -0.69 5.13
N LEU A 70 1.40 -1.40 4.24
CA LEU A 70 1.98 -1.80 2.96
C LEU A 70 2.30 -0.58 2.08
N MET A 71 1.40 0.40 2.00
CA MET A 71 1.65 1.63 1.26
C MET A 71 2.86 2.40 1.81
N ASP A 72 2.95 2.54 3.14
CA ASP A 72 4.11 3.14 3.82
C ASP A 72 5.42 2.38 3.51
N SER A 73 5.40 1.05 3.68
CA SER A 73 6.57 0.20 3.40
C SER A 73 7.01 0.32 1.94
N SER A 74 6.05 0.37 1.00
CA SER A 74 6.32 0.48 -0.43
C SER A 74 6.94 1.84 -0.79
N CYS A 75 6.44 2.94 -0.21
CA CYS A 75 7.06 4.26 -0.36
C CYS A 75 8.51 4.30 0.11
N LYS A 76 8.81 3.63 1.24
CA LYS A 76 10.14 3.66 1.87
C LYS A 76 11.14 2.73 1.21
N LEU A 77 10.70 1.54 0.78
CA LEU A 77 11.61 0.45 0.39
C LEU A 77 11.62 0.16 -1.11
N VAL A 78 10.60 0.59 -1.87
CA VAL A 78 10.59 0.42 -3.33
C VAL A 78 11.12 1.68 -4.01
N GLY A 79 10.67 2.86 -3.58
CA GLY A 79 11.07 4.13 -4.17
C GLY A 79 10.40 4.40 -5.52
N ASP A 80 11.03 5.22 -6.34
CA ASP A 80 10.48 5.60 -7.65
C ASP A 80 10.58 4.46 -8.67
N PRO A 81 9.61 4.37 -9.62
CA PRO A 81 8.52 5.32 -9.87
C PRO A 81 7.28 5.12 -8.97
N LEU A 82 7.25 4.09 -8.11
CA LEU A 82 6.08 3.79 -7.27
C LEU A 82 5.81 4.88 -6.24
N LYS A 83 6.85 5.40 -5.60
CA LYS A 83 6.75 6.46 -4.59
C LYS A 83 6.05 7.69 -5.14
N ALA A 84 6.43 8.17 -6.32
CA ALA A 84 5.76 9.30 -6.98
C ALA A 84 4.24 9.12 -7.16
N HIS A 85 3.76 7.89 -7.35
CA HIS A 85 2.34 7.60 -7.44
C HIS A 85 1.66 7.35 -6.09
N LEU A 86 2.37 6.80 -5.10
CA LEU A 86 1.80 6.48 -3.79
C LEU A 86 1.69 7.68 -2.86
N VAL A 87 2.68 8.57 -2.88
CA VAL A 87 2.74 9.74 -1.98
C VAL A 87 1.46 10.57 -2.01
N PRO A 88 0.90 10.92 -3.18
CA PRO A 88 -0.36 11.66 -3.25
C PRO A 88 -1.58 10.89 -2.71
N LEU A 89 -1.52 9.57 -2.61
CA LEU A 89 -2.63 8.70 -2.18
C LEU A 89 -2.61 8.39 -0.67
N LEU A 90 -1.48 8.61 0.01
CA LEU A 90 -1.33 8.35 1.45
C LEU A 90 -2.36 9.12 2.31
N PRO A 91 -2.67 10.41 2.06
CA PRO A 91 -3.66 11.13 2.87
C PRO A 91 -5.05 10.50 2.81
N GLU A 92 -5.47 10.06 1.62
CA GLU A 92 -6.78 9.43 1.41
C GLU A 92 -6.85 8.07 2.11
N ALA A 93 -5.84 7.22 1.91
CA ALA A 93 -5.74 5.93 2.58
C ALA A 93 -5.66 6.06 4.11
N PHE A 94 -4.94 7.07 4.60
CA PHE A 94 -4.84 7.38 6.02
C PHE A 94 -6.20 7.79 6.59
N ALA A 95 -6.89 8.73 5.95
CA ALA A 95 -8.20 9.20 6.39
C ALA A 95 -9.23 8.06 6.43
N ALA A 96 -9.28 7.22 5.39
CA ALA A 96 -10.17 6.07 5.33
C ALA A 96 -9.86 5.04 6.43
N THR A 97 -8.58 4.82 6.75
CA THR A 97 -8.17 3.93 7.84
C THR A 97 -8.53 4.52 9.20
N TRP A 98 -8.26 5.82 9.40
CA TRP A 98 -8.58 6.54 10.63
C TRP A 98 -10.07 6.45 10.95
N GLN A 99 -10.93 6.82 10.00
CA GLN A 99 -12.40 6.85 10.15
C GLN A 99 -12.99 5.46 10.44
N ALA A 100 -12.42 4.41 9.84
CA ALA A 100 -12.87 3.04 10.07
C ALA A 100 -12.31 2.41 11.34
N SER A 101 -11.38 3.09 12.03
CA SER A 101 -10.67 2.55 13.19
C SER A 101 -11.09 3.21 14.50
N GLY A 102 -10.90 2.49 15.61
CA GLY A 102 -11.16 2.98 16.94
C GLY A 102 -9.91 3.49 17.68
N PRO A 103 -10.08 3.95 18.93
CA PRO A 103 -9.01 4.49 19.77
C PRO A 103 -7.76 3.61 19.86
N ASP A 104 -7.94 2.28 19.88
CA ASP A 104 -6.84 1.30 19.96
C ASP A 104 -5.88 1.37 18.77
N THR A 105 -6.37 1.79 17.60
CA THR A 105 -5.57 1.90 16.37
C THR A 105 -5.03 3.32 16.15
N TRP A 106 -5.70 4.34 16.69
CA TRP A 106 -5.32 5.75 16.49
C TRP A 106 -3.89 6.05 16.95
N ARG A 107 -3.44 5.46 18.06
CA ARG A 107 -2.06 5.64 18.53
C ARG A 107 -1.03 5.14 17.51
N ALA A 108 -1.34 4.04 16.82
CA ALA A 108 -0.47 3.49 15.78
C ALA A 108 -0.47 4.39 14.53
N LEU A 109 -1.63 4.89 14.13
CA LEU A 109 -1.77 5.84 13.02
C LEU A 109 -1.05 7.17 13.28
N GLN A 110 -1.16 7.73 14.49
CA GLN A 110 -0.43 8.93 14.87
C GLN A 110 1.09 8.74 14.78
N LYS A 111 1.59 7.58 15.26
CA LYS A 111 3.02 7.23 15.11
C LYS A 111 3.41 7.13 13.64
N LEU A 112 2.60 6.46 12.81
CA LEU A 112 2.85 6.32 11.38
C LEU A 112 2.94 7.68 10.69
N ALA A 113 1.96 8.55 10.90
CA ALA A 113 1.94 9.91 10.35
C ALA A 113 3.18 10.73 10.78
N GLY A 114 3.65 10.51 12.01
CA GLY A 114 4.91 11.08 12.50
C GLY A 114 6.14 10.68 11.67
N THR A 115 6.14 9.49 11.05
CA THR A 115 7.25 9.01 10.21
C THR A 115 7.29 9.64 8.81
N TRP A 116 6.22 10.33 8.40
CA TRP A 116 6.16 10.99 7.10
C TRP A 116 6.68 12.42 7.13
N ARG A 117 6.82 13.03 8.31
CA ARG A 117 7.38 14.37 8.47
C ARG A 117 8.82 14.39 7.95
N GLY A 118 9.05 15.06 6.81
CA GLY A 118 10.37 15.23 6.18
C GLY A 118 10.81 14.12 5.22
N VAL A 119 9.96 13.10 4.98
CA VAL A 119 10.24 11.98 4.05
C VAL A 119 9.29 11.99 2.84
N VAL A 120 8.12 12.58 3.05
CA VAL A 120 7.03 12.77 2.09
C VAL A 120 6.76 14.27 1.93
#